data_AF-A0AAV9VE13-F1
#
_entry.id   AF-A0AAV9VE13-F1
#
_cell.length_a   1.000
_cell.length_b   1.000
_cell.length_c   1.000
_cell.angle_alpha   90.00
_cell.angle_beta   90.00
_cell.angle_gamma   90.00
#
_symmetry.space_group_name_H-M   'P 1'
#
loop_
_entity.id
_entity.type
_entity.pdbx_description
1 polymer ?
#
loop_
_entity_poly.entity_id
_entity_poly.type
_entity_poly.pdbx_seq_one_letter_code
_entity_poly.pdbx_strand_id
1 'polypeptide(L)'
;MVSKFLRISNQSVSSIPARFSNLIKNIISQSSHPQAIRPLLSSLNLNRNLSFQTFKLALASSEPTYPHPLSSTSAGIGVAPNINIAMASAPVLTANVPIVDAMQDRMDQPILQALDKAPRLPDRTLEETLALFRDLETSFPKSLGEDRWYLLALATLTYGDDAAQPAHLYTYLISQPAYSTPAARQALIRRLREALIKLISLQGICKPLAAIWKIAEIERDEDKDYSCTREGWQAGGESLERGMSWFGEVYRRHKDPINERFNAHKDFAWVVYNITYGLHLSDHTILDAIDTEILTMTGILIQNQIEPAAFHLRGARRIGISAADVEAMHVLTEKVAKFCRVRMDKTPRVASIEHQV
;
A
#
# COMPACT_ATOMS: atom_id res chain seq x y z
N MET A 1 -0.71 26.49 63.17
CA MET A 1 -1.13 27.90 63.41
C MET A 1 -0.84 28.70 62.14
N VAL A 2 -1.69 29.71 61.80
CA VAL A 2 -1.54 30.67 60.69
C VAL A 2 -1.58 30.03 59.28
N SER A 3 -2.55 30.21 58.35
CA SER A 3 -3.58 31.24 58.03
C SER A 3 -3.14 32.38 57.09
N LYS A 4 -4.05 32.76 56.15
CA LYS A 4 -4.04 33.91 55.19
C LYS A 4 -3.07 33.82 53.99
N PHE A 5 -3.37 34.33 52.77
CA PHE A 5 -4.53 35.02 52.13
C PHE A 5 -4.76 34.36 50.73
N LEU A 6 -5.93 33.95 50.23
CA LEU A 6 -7.20 34.62 49.84
C LEU A 6 -7.30 35.10 48.36
N ARG A 7 -8.15 34.39 47.58
CA ARG A 7 -8.96 34.77 46.38
C ARG A 7 -8.42 35.76 45.32
N ILE A 8 -8.32 35.23 44.09
CA ILE A 8 -8.77 35.78 42.78
C ILE A 8 -8.80 34.60 41.79
N SER A 9 -9.71 34.44 40.82
CA SER A 9 -11.13 34.83 40.68
C SER A 9 -11.80 33.92 39.61
N ASN A 10 -13.14 33.94 39.43
CA ASN A 10 -13.80 33.29 38.29
C ASN A 10 -13.88 34.26 37.09
N GLN A 11 -13.37 33.86 35.92
CA GLN A 11 -13.75 34.45 34.64
C GLN A 11 -14.20 33.37 33.65
N SER A 12 -15.14 33.76 32.79
CA SER A 12 -15.99 32.89 31.99
C SER A 12 -15.34 32.41 30.69
N VAL A 13 -15.41 31.10 30.42
CA VAL A 13 -15.38 30.58 29.05
C VAL A 13 -16.84 30.46 28.58
N SER A 14 -17.37 31.56 28.05
CA SER A 14 -18.72 31.64 27.49
C SER A 14 -18.70 31.78 25.97
N SER A 15 -19.66 31.12 25.32
CA SER A 15 -20.02 31.19 23.89
C SER A 15 -19.18 30.38 22.89
N ILE A 16 -19.72 29.21 22.53
CA ILE A 16 -19.95 28.92 21.11
C ILE A 16 -20.95 29.99 20.61
N PRO A 17 -20.73 30.68 19.48
CA PRO A 17 -21.65 31.71 19.01
C PRO A 17 -23.07 31.16 18.81
N ALA A 18 -24.09 31.85 19.33
CA ALA A 18 -25.49 31.43 19.22
C ALA A 18 -25.94 31.19 17.75
N ARG A 19 -25.30 31.87 16.79
CA ARG A 19 -25.47 31.66 15.34
C ARG A 19 -25.15 30.22 14.92
N PHE A 20 -24.13 29.58 15.50
CA PHE A 20 -23.71 28.21 15.14
C PHE A 20 -24.72 27.16 15.66
N SER A 21 -25.23 27.34 16.88
CA SER A 21 -26.30 26.48 17.42
C SER A 21 -27.60 26.59 16.60
N ASN A 22 -27.94 27.79 16.12
CA ASN A 22 -29.15 27.99 15.32
C ASN A 22 -28.99 27.44 13.88
N LEU A 23 -27.79 27.52 13.32
CA LEU A 23 -27.47 26.91 12.01
C LEU A 23 -27.67 25.39 12.03
N ILE A 24 -27.13 24.69 13.03
CA ILE A 24 -27.30 23.23 13.17
C ILE A 24 -28.77 22.84 13.37
N LYS A 25 -29.53 23.61 14.17
CA LYS A 25 -30.97 23.38 14.36
C LYS A 25 -31.76 23.52 13.07
N ASN A 26 -31.48 24.55 12.26
CA ASN A 26 -32.15 24.75 10.98
C ASN A 26 -31.84 23.61 9.98
N ILE A 27 -30.58 23.17 9.90
CA ILE A 27 -30.16 22.05 9.04
C ILE A 27 -30.90 20.76 9.40
N ILE A 28 -31.05 20.47 10.70
CA ILE A 28 -31.80 19.28 11.18
C ILE A 28 -33.30 19.42 10.87
N SER A 29 -33.90 20.60 11.07
CA SER A 29 -35.34 20.80 10.83
C SER A 29 -35.77 20.80 9.36
N GLN A 30 -34.84 21.05 8.44
CA GLN A 30 -35.10 21.07 6.99
C GLN A 30 -34.71 19.76 6.28
N SER A 31 -34.19 18.76 7.01
CA SER A 31 -33.88 17.44 6.45
C SER A 31 -35.11 16.54 6.38
N SER A 32 -35.31 15.90 5.23
CA SER A 32 -36.30 14.82 5.05
C SER A 32 -35.96 13.54 5.81
N HIS A 33 -34.70 13.34 6.24
CA HIS A 33 -34.24 12.14 6.94
C HIS A 33 -33.33 12.49 8.15
N PRO A 34 -33.87 13.13 9.20
CA PRO A 34 -33.07 13.65 10.32
C PRO A 34 -32.32 12.59 11.14
N GLN A 35 -32.70 11.31 11.03
CA GLN A 35 -31.99 10.19 11.67
C GLN A 35 -30.63 9.88 11.01
N ALA A 36 -30.48 10.13 9.71
CA ALA A 36 -29.24 9.85 8.96
C ALA A 36 -28.12 10.87 9.22
N ILE A 37 -28.45 12.08 9.69
CA ILE A 37 -27.47 13.13 10.03
C ILE A 37 -26.80 12.88 11.40
N ARG A 38 -27.45 12.08 12.24
CA ARG A 38 -27.06 11.85 13.65
C ARG A 38 -25.65 11.28 13.84
N PRO A 39 -25.17 10.31 13.03
CA PRO A 39 -23.79 9.79 13.15
C PRO A 39 -22.72 10.80 12.70
N LEU A 40 -23.01 11.64 11.70
CA LEU A 40 -22.07 12.64 11.19
C LEU A 40 -21.74 13.67 12.27
N LEU A 41 -22.75 14.12 13.02
CA LEU A 41 -22.56 15.06 14.12
C LEU A 41 -21.83 14.44 15.33
N SER A 42 -21.87 13.12 15.52
CA SER A 42 -21.09 12.45 16.59
C SER A 42 -19.60 12.29 16.27
N SER A 43 -19.20 12.40 15.00
CA SER A 43 -17.79 12.36 14.58
C SER A 43 -17.08 13.71 14.71
N LEU A 44 -17.83 14.82 14.81
CA LEU A 44 -17.32 16.14 15.15
C LEU A 44 -17.00 16.19 16.65
N ASN A 45 -15.73 15.96 16.96
CA ASN A 45 -15.21 15.71 18.32
C ASN A 45 -15.21 16.97 19.21
N LEU A 46 -16.40 17.47 19.55
CA LEU A 46 -16.61 18.64 20.41
C LEU A 46 -16.49 18.25 21.90
N ASN A 47 -15.24 18.32 22.37
CA ASN A 47 -14.78 18.41 23.76
C ASN A 47 -15.45 17.52 24.84
N ARG A 48 -14.64 16.65 25.44
CA ARG A 48 -14.99 15.85 26.63
C ARG A 48 -15.38 16.75 27.81
N ASN A 49 -16.68 16.95 28.05
CA ASN A 49 -17.30 17.17 29.37
C ASN A 49 -18.84 17.36 29.27
N LEU A 50 -19.55 16.30 28.90
CA LEU A 50 -21.01 16.19 29.11
C LEU A 50 -21.30 14.84 29.77
N SER A 51 -21.97 14.87 30.92
CA SER A 51 -22.13 13.71 31.81
C SER A 51 -23.08 12.65 31.25
N PHE A 52 -22.73 11.39 31.46
CA PHE A 52 -23.32 10.16 30.89
C PHE A 52 -24.76 9.82 31.34
N GLN A 53 -25.53 10.78 31.87
CA GLN A 53 -26.84 10.54 32.50
C GLN A 53 -28.05 10.86 31.59
N THR A 54 -27.95 11.81 30.66
CA THR A 54 -29.13 12.31 29.92
C THR A 54 -29.54 11.44 28.71
N PHE A 55 -28.72 10.45 28.30
CA PHE A 55 -28.98 9.64 27.10
C PHE A 55 -29.68 8.29 27.38
N LYS A 56 -29.88 7.93 28.65
CA LYS A 56 -30.31 6.57 29.05
C LYS A 56 -31.82 6.32 29.09
N LEU A 57 -32.63 7.29 28.66
CA LEU A 57 -34.11 7.26 28.75
C LEU A 57 -34.85 7.09 27.41
N ALA A 58 -34.15 6.67 26.34
CA ALA A 58 -34.73 6.58 24.99
C ALA A 58 -34.50 5.25 24.24
N LEU A 59 -34.01 4.21 24.92
CA LEU A 59 -33.74 2.89 24.31
C LEU A 59 -34.19 1.75 25.25
N ALA A 60 -35.47 1.41 25.16
CA ALA A 60 -36.05 0.23 25.82
C ALA A 60 -37.25 -0.31 25.03
N SER A 61 -37.00 -1.01 23.91
CA SER A 61 -37.83 -2.11 23.38
C SER A 61 -37.27 -2.65 22.05
N SER A 62 -37.47 -3.95 21.81
CA SER A 62 -37.06 -4.78 20.66
C SER A 62 -35.63 -5.36 20.64
N GLU A 63 -35.51 -6.59 21.12
CA GLU A 63 -34.47 -7.55 20.71
C GLU A 63 -34.92 -8.28 19.43
N PRO A 64 -34.01 -8.60 18.49
CA PRO A 64 -34.24 -9.63 17.49
C PRO A 64 -33.47 -10.92 17.81
N THR A 65 -34.21 -12.01 17.99
CA THR A 65 -33.67 -13.38 18.07
C THR A 65 -33.27 -13.90 16.68
N TYR A 66 -32.08 -14.50 16.57
CA TYR A 66 -31.63 -15.19 15.36
C TYR A 66 -31.72 -16.72 15.55
N PRO A 67 -32.36 -17.46 14.63
CA PRO A 67 -32.16 -18.90 14.48
C PRO A 67 -31.15 -19.24 13.36
N HIS A 68 -30.53 -20.42 13.50
CA HIS A 68 -29.52 -20.99 12.60
C HIS A 68 -30.10 -21.54 11.28
N PRO A 69 -29.26 -21.87 10.26
CA PRO A 69 -29.70 -22.02 8.87
C PRO A 69 -30.23 -23.41 8.52
N LEU A 70 -30.98 -23.48 7.42
CA LEU A 70 -31.31 -24.72 6.70
C LEU A 70 -31.00 -24.63 5.20
N SER A 71 -30.97 -25.80 4.58
CA SER A 71 -30.26 -26.13 3.34
C SER A 71 -31.02 -25.86 2.04
N SER A 72 -30.24 -25.61 0.98
CA SER A 72 -30.45 -25.95 -0.45
C SER A 72 -31.85 -26.39 -0.94
N THR A 73 -32.34 -25.72 -1.99
CA THR A 73 -32.77 -26.40 -3.23
C THR A 73 -32.83 -25.43 -4.41
N SER A 74 -32.93 -25.99 -5.63
CA SER A 74 -32.67 -25.35 -6.92
C SER A 74 -33.92 -24.94 -7.71
N ALA A 75 -33.68 -24.09 -8.72
CA ALA A 75 -34.50 -23.84 -9.92
C ALA A 75 -35.66 -22.84 -9.83
N GLY A 76 -35.81 -22.03 -10.89
CA GLY A 76 -36.94 -21.12 -11.10
C GLY A 76 -36.56 -19.83 -11.83
N ILE A 77 -36.67 -19.82 -13.17
CA ILE A 77 -36.55 -18.58 -13.97
C ILE A 77 -37.80 -17.72 -13.73
N GLY A 78 -37.62 -16.44 -13.39
CA GLY A 78 -38.71 -15.48 -13.22
C GLY A 78 -38.28 -14.07 -13.58
N VAL A 79 -38.79 -13.53 -14.68
CA VAL A 79 -38.54 -12.15 -15.13
C VAL A 79 -39.38 -11.19 -14.30
N ALA A 80 -38.74 -10.24 -13.61
CA ALA A 80 -39.41 -9.17 -12.87
C ALA A 80 -39.52 -7.89 -13.73
N PRO A 81 -40.59 -7.08 -13.57
CA PRO A 81 -40.85 -5.93 -14.44
C PRO A 81 -40.01 -4.68 -14.08
N ASN A 82 -39.75 -3.86 -15.10
CA ASN A 82 -39.05 -2.58 -14.95
C ASN A 82 -39.78 -1.61 -14.01
N ILE A 83 -39.10 -1.17 -12.94
CA ILE A 83 -39.52 -0.04 -12.11
C ILE A 83 -38.78 1.21 -12.58
N ASN A 84 -39.48 2.08 -13.31
CA ASN A 84 -38.97 3.42 -13.65
C ASN A 84 -38.98 4.31 -12.38
N ILE A 85 -37.82 4.56 -11.80
CA ILE A 85 -37.63 5.61 -10.79
C ILE A 85 -37.38 6.93 -11.52
N ALA A 86 -38.40 7.79 -11.59
CA ALA A 86 -38.23 9.15 -12.07
C ALA A 86 -37.39 9.96 -11.07
N MET A 87 -36.18 10.38 -11.47
CA MET A 87 -35.40 11.31 -10.66
C MET A 87 -35.99 12.72 -10.73
N ALA A 88 -36.64 13.14 -9.66
CA ALA A 88 -37.05 14.53 -9.48
C ALA A 88 -35.83 15.38 -9.09
N SER A 89 -35.40 16.26 -10.00
CA SER A 89 -34.27 17.18 -9.76
C SER A 89 -34.59 18.17 -8.65
N ALA A 90 -33.92 18.07 -7.51
CA ALA A 90 -33.92 19.12 -6.49
C ALA A 90 -33.08 20.32 -6.96
N PRO A 91 -33.52 21.57 -6.74
CA PRO A 91 -32.77 22.75 -7.16
C PRO A 91 -31.48 22.91 -6.33
N VAL A 92 -30.35 23.04 -7.01
CA VAL A 92 -29.05 23.33 -6.39
C VAL A 92 -29.05 24.78 -5.87
N LEU A 93 -28.99 24.93 -4.55
CA LEU A 93 -28.75 26.23 -3.90
C LEU A 93 -27.28 26.63 -4.07
N THR A 94 -26.97 27.37 -5.14
CA THR A 94 -25.66 27.98 -5.39
C THR A 94 -25.44 29.18 -4.47
N ALA A 95 -25.13 28.91 -3.20
CA ALA A 95 -24.58 29.92 -2.31
C ALA A 95 -23.13 30.21 -2.70
N ASN A 96 -22.89 31.28 -3.47
CA ASN A 96 -21.53 31.81 -3.67
C ASN A 96 -20.96 32.21 -2.31
N VAL A 97 -19.93 31.49 -1.85
CA VAL A 97 -19.20 31.80 -0.61
C VAL A 97 -17.83 32.37 -0.99
N PRO A 98 -17.69 33.70 -1.19
CA PRO A 98 -16.44 34.32 -1.67
C PRO A 98 -15.24 34.20 -0.70
N ILE A 99 -15.42 33.55 0.44
CA ILE A 99 -14.35 33.21 1.39
C ILE A 99 -13.57 31.97 0.94
N VAL A 100 -14.22 31.02 0.24
CA VAL A 100 -13.55 29.79 -0.24
C VAL A 100 -12.59 30.14 -1.38
N ASP A 101 -13.08 30.84 -2.40
CA ASP A 101 -12.28 31.27 -3.55
C ASP A 101 -11.08 32.13 -3.13
N ALA A 102 -11.29 33.07 -2.21
CA ALA A 102 -10.24 33.95 -1.69
C ALA A 102 -9.20 33.26 -0.78
N MET A 103 -9.50 32.07 -0.24
CA MET A 103 -8.53 31.23 0.47
C MET A 103 -7.75 30.33 -0.50
N GLN A 104 -8.43 29.80 -1.52
CA GLN A 104 -7.84 28.99 -2.59
C GLN A 104 -6.77 29.82 -3.35
N ASP A 105 -7.14 31.00 -3.86
CA ASP A 105 -6.23 31.91 -4.59
C ASP A 105 -4.99 32.34 -3.79
N ARG A 106 -5.11 32.43 -2.45
CA ARG A 106 -4.02 32.88 -1.57
C ARG A 106 -3.05 31.78 -1.18
N MET A 107 -3.47 30.51 -1.15
CA MET A 107 -2.57 29.40 -0.82
C MET A 107 -1.88 28.82 -2.05
N ASP A 108 -2.57 28.79 -3.19
CA ASP A 108 -2.07 28.10 -4.37
C ASP A 108 -0.95 28.86 -5.10
N GLN A 109 -1.09 30.19 -5.30
CA GLN A 109 -0.13 30.96 -6.09
C GLN A 109 1.31 30.96 -5.56
N PRO A 110 1.61 31.25 -4.27
CA PRO A 110 3.00 31.35 -3.81
C PRO A 110 3.70 29.99 -3.75
N ILE A 111 2.96 28.93 -3.40
CA ILE A 111 3.51 27.58 -3.23
C ILE A 111 3.78 26.94 -4.60
N LEU A 112 2.82 27.04 -5.54
CA LEU A 112 3.02 26.51 -6.90
C LEU A 112 4.16 27.26 -7.62
N GLN A 113 4.24 28.58 -7.49
CA GLN A 113 5.37 29.35 -8.05
C GLN A 113 6.72 29.04 -7.38
N ALA A 114 6.75 28.61 -6.12
CA ALA A 114 7.98 28.19 -5.45
C ALA A 114 8.42 26.78 -5.90
N LEU A 115 7.47 25.86 -6.08
CA LEU A 115 7.73 24.51 -6.60
C LEU A 115 8.24 24.54 -8.05
N ASP A 116 7.70 25.43 -8.88
CA ASP A 116 8.13 25.55 -10.29
C ASP A 116 9.50 26.24 -10.45
N LYS A 117 9.95 26.98 -9.43
CA LYS A 117 11.28 27.64 -9.37
C LYS A 117 12.37 26.77 -8.73
N ALA A 118 12.03 25.65 -8.12
CA ALA A 118 13.03 24.72 -7.60
C ALA A 118 13.80 24.09 -8.78
N PRO A 119 15.15 24.12 -8.82
CA PRO A 119 15.90 23.51 -9.91
C PRO A 119 15.63 22.01 -9.97
N ARG A 120 14.92 21.56 -11.01
CA ARG A 120 14.77 20.13 -11.29
C ARG A 120 16.16 19.59 -11.62
N LEU A 121 16.64 18.66 -10.80
CA LEU A 121 17.88 17.94 -11.09
C LEU A 121 17.67 17.17 -12.41
N PRO A 122 18.67 17.15 -13.32
CA PRO A 122 18.52 16.51 -14.62
C PRO A 122 18.17 15.03 -14.47
N ASP A 123 17.47 14.48 -15.46
CA ASP A 123 17.19 13.05 -15.53
C ASP A 123 18.49 12.24 -15.68
N ARG A 124 18.42 10.94 -15.41
CA ARG A 124 19.58 10.05 -15.54
C ARG A 124 19.86 9.77 -16.99
N THR A 125 21.12 9.93 -17.39
CA THR A 125 21.57 9.61 -18.75
C THR A 125 21.53 8.10 -18.98
N LEU A 126 21.33 7.68 -20.23
CA LEU A 126 21.38 6.26 -20.60
C LEU A 126 22.72 5.62 -20.22
N GLU A 127 23.84 6.36 -20.29
CA GLU A 127 25.15 5.87 -19.89
C GLU A 127 25.23 5.60 -18.37
N GLU A 128 24.72 6.51 -17.52
CA GLU A 128 24.60 6.26 -16.07
C GLU A 128 23.71 5.05 -15.77
N THR A 129 22.56 4.92 -16.45
CA THR A 129 21.64 3.78 -16.30
C THR A 129 22.33 2.45 -16.67
N LEU A 130 23.01 2.39 -17.81
CA LEU A 130 23.73 1.18 -18.25
C LEU A 130 24.95 0.87 -17.37
N ALA A 131 25.61 1.90 -16.83
CA ALA A 131 26.69 1.72 -15.86
C ALA A 131 26.17 1.13 -14.54
N LEU A 132 25.01 1.58 -14.05
CA LEU A 132 24.34 0.98 -12.90
C LEU A 132 24.03 -0.50 -13.14
N PHE A 133 23.44 -0.87 -14.28
CA PHE A 133 23.06 -2.26 -14.54
C PHE A 133 24.26 -3.20 -14.58
N ARG A 134 25.34 -2.82 -15.28
CA ARG A 134 26.60 -3.60 -15.30
C ARG A 134 27.21 -3.76 -13.91
N ASP A 135 27.16 -2.71 -13.08
CA ASP A 135 27.66 -2.74 -11.71
C ASP A 135 26.80 -3.65 -10.81
N LEU A 136 25.46 -3.57 -10.90
CA LEU A 136 24.56 -4.48 -10.20
C LEU A 136 24.80 -5.94 -10.61
N GLU A 137 24.86 -6.23 -11.90
CA GLU A 137 25.09 -7.57 -12.46
C GLU A 137 26.46 -8.17 -12.05
N THR A 138 27.49 -7.33 -12.01
CA THR A 138 28.85 -7.75 -11.58
C THR A 138 28.92 -7.97 -10.07
N SER A 139 28.30 -7.07 -9.29
CA SER A 139 28.37 -7.06 -7.83
C SER A 139 27.35 -7.96 -7.13
N PHE A 140 26.37 -8.51 -7.85
CA PHE A 140 25.32 -9.36 -7.27
C PHE A 140 25.90 -10.70 -6.77
N PRO A 141 25.48 -11.20 -5.59
CA PRO A 141 26.00 -12.45 -5.03
C PRO A 141 25.79 -13.67 -5.92
N LYS A 142 26.89 -14.22 -6.44
CA LYS A 142 26.86 -15.38 -7.36
C LYS A 142 26.39 -16.68 -6.69
N SER A 143 26.45 -16.75 -5.35
CA SER A 143 25.79 -17.77 -4.52
C SER A 143 24.28 -17.83 -4.71
N LEU A 144 23.65 -16.73 -5.14
CA LEU A 144 22.21 -16.64 -5.42
C LEU A 144 21.88 -16.83 -6.91
N GLY A 145 22.82 -17.27 -7.74
CA GLY A 145 22.64 -17.41 -9.18
C GLY A 145 22.94 -16.12 -9.96
N GLU A 146 23.11 -16.26 -11.27
CA GLU A 146 23.49 -15.15 -12.15
C GLU A 146 22.28 -14.41 -12.75
N ASP A 147 21.09 -15.01 -12.69
CA ASP A 147 19.85 -14.57 -13.33
C ASP A 147 18.83 -13.98 -12.34
N ARG A 148 19.29 -13.52 -11.16
CA ARG A 148 18.43 -12.91 -10.12
C ARG A 148 18.70 -11.43 -9.85
N TRP A 149 19.83 -10.88 -10.31
CA TRP A 149 20.22 -9.49 -10.02
C TRP A 149 19.20 -8.46 -10.50
N TYR A 150 18.53 -8.74 -11.63
CA TYR A 150 17.55 -7.84 -12.20
C TYR A 150 16.23 -7.81 -11.41
N LEU A 151 15.95 -8.78 -10.53
CA LEU A 151 14.78 -8.73 -9.65
C LEU A 151 14.96 -7.64 -8.57
N LEU A 152 16.17 -7.55 -8.00
CA LEU A 152 16.56 -6.45 -7.12
C LEU A 152 16.50 -5.11 -7.87
N ALA A 153 17.08 -5.05 -9.08
CA ALA A 153 17.05 -3.84 -9.91
C ALA A 153 15.60 -3.41 -10.20
N LEU A 154 14.73 -4.33 -10.63
CA LEU A 154 13.33 -4.04 -10.92
C LEU A 154 12.58 -3.53 -9.68
N ALA A 155 12.66 -4.25 -8.55
CA ALA A 155 11.98 -3.85 -7.32
C ALA A 155 12.37 -2.46 -6.80
N THR A 156 13.63 -2.07 -6.99
CA THR A 156 14.16 -0.80 -6.51
C THR A 156 13.93 0.34 -7.51
N LEU A 157 14.06 0.09 -8.82
CA LEU A 157 13.75 1.06 -9.88
C LEU A 157 12.24 1.34 -9.99
N THR A 158 11.39 0.33 -9.82
CA THR A 158 9.92 0.50 -9.83
C THR A 158 9.44 1.42 -8.71
N TYR A 159 10.12 1.47 -7.56
CA TYR A 159 9.81 2.43 -6.50
C TYR A 159 10.26 3.87 -6.84
N GLY A 160 11.29 4.02 -7.67
CA GLY A 160 11.79 5.31 -8.15
C GLY A 160 10.73 6.13 -8.89
N ASP A 161 10.96 7.44 -9.04
CA ASP A 161 9.97 8.34 -9.65
C ASP A 161 9.99 8.32 -11.18
N ASP A 162 11.07 7.82 -11.79
CA ASP A 162 11.17 7.62 -13.23
C ASP A 162 10.73 6.20 -13.64
N ALA A 163 9.48 6.10 -14.10
CA ALA A 163 8.89 4.85 -14.60
C ALA A 163 9.53 4.30 -15.89
N ALA A 164 10.42 5.05 -16.57
CA ALA A 164 11.16 4.53 -17.73
C ALA A 164 12.34 3.63 -17.33
N GLN A 165 12.86 3.72 -16.10
CA GLN A 165 14.03 2.92 -15.70
C GLN A 165 13.78 1.39 -15.71
N PRO A 166 12.61 0.86 -15.29
CA PRO A 166 12.23 -0.53 -15.55
C PRO A 166 12.21 -0.93 -17.03
N ALA A 167 11.85 -0.02 -17.93
CA ALA A 167 11.88 -0.26 -19.38
C ALA A 167 13.32 -0.29 -19.91
N HIS A 168 14.19 0.63 -19.45
CA HIS A 168 15.63 0.56 -19.75
C HIS A 168 16.27 -0.75 -19.27
N LEU A 169 15.85 -1.26 -18.10
CA LEU A 169 16.30 -2.57 -17.59
C LEU A 169 15.86 -3.70 -18.52
N TYR A 170 14.61 -3.70 -19.00
CA TYR A 170 14.15 -4.65 -20.00
C TYR A 170 14.97 -4.56 -21.30
N THR A 171 15.19 -3.36 -21.85
CA THR A 171 16.04 -3.14 -23.04
C THR A 171 17.45 -3.70 -22.85
N TYR A 172 18.06 -3.48 -21.68
CA TYR A 172 19.38 -4.02 -21.35
C TYR A 172 19.36 -5.55 -21.34
N LEU A 173 18.40 -6.16 -20.66
CA LEU A 173 18.27 -7.61 -20.58
C LEU A 173 18.08 -8.24 -21.97
N ILE A 174 17.14 -7.74 -22.79
CA ILE A 174 16.91 -8.30 -24.14
C ILE A 174 18.07 -8.10 -25.12
N SER A 175 19.07 -7.28 -24.79
CA SER A 175 20.32 -7.15 -25.54
C SER A 175 21.35 -8.25 -25.22
N GLN A 176 21.17 -8.98 -24.12
CA GLN A 176 22.09 -10.05 -23.71
C GLN A 176 21.88 -11.34 -24.52
N PRO A 177 22.94 -12.17 -24.73
CA PRO A 177 22.85 -13.41 -25.52
C PRO A 177 21.79 -14.41 -25.03
N ALA A 178 21.53 -14.45 -23.71
CA ALA A 178 20.52 -15.32 -23.09
C ALA A 178 19.09 -15.06 -23.61
N TYR A 179 18.82 -13.84 -24.09
CA TYR A 179 17.50 -13.39 -24.55
C TYR A 179 17.44 -13.17 -26.07
N SER A 180 18.35 -13.83 -26.81
CA SER A 180 18.43 -13.76 -28.28
C SER A 180 17.20 -14.31 -29.01
N THR A 181 16.41 -15.19 -28.41
CA THR A 181 15.19 -15.77 -29.01
C THR A 181 13.89 -15.15 -28.47
N PRO A 182 12.79 -15.10 -29.26
CA PRO A 182 11.49 -14.63 -28.79
C PRO A 182 10.99 -15.41 -27.57
N ALA A 183 11.13 -16.74 -27.57
CA ALA A 183 10.71 -17.59 -26.46
C ALA A 183 11.44 -17.26 -25.13
N ALA A 184 12.73 -16.93 -25.19
CA ALA A 184 13.48 -16.48 -24.01
C ALA A 184 12.99 -15.11 -23.50
N ARG A 185 12.58 -14.21 -24.39
CA ARG A 185 12.04 -12.88 -24.02
C ARG A 185 10.61 -12.96 -23.51
N GLN A 186 9.79 -13.86 -24.04
CA GLN A 186 8.48 -14.24 -23.49
C GLN A 186 8.60 -14.83 -22.08
N ALA A 187 9.63 -15.65 -21.82
CA ALA A 187 9.93 -16.15 -20.48
C ALA A 187 10.40 -15.02 -19.54
N LEU A 188 11.22 -14.09 -20.04
CA LEU A 188 11.66 -12.91 -19.28
C LEU A 188 10.47 -12.01 -18.90
N ILE A 189 9.64 -11.59 -19.86
CA ILE A 189 8.50 -10.71 -19.55
C ILE A 189 7.51 -11.38 -18.59
N ARG A 190 7.37 -12.72 -18.64
CA ARG A 190 6.58 -13.46 -17.64
C ARG A 190 7.17 -13.35 -16.22
N ARG A 191 8.50 -13.46 -16.06
CA ARG A 191 9.19 -13.23 -14.77
C ARG A 191 9.11 -11.77 -14.32
N LEU A 192 9.26 -10.79 -15.22
CA LEU A 192 9.13 -9.36 -14.90
C LEU A 192 7.68 -9.00 -14.52
N ARG A 193 6.68 -9.53 -15.22
CA ARG A 193 5.25 -9.36 -14.91
C ARG A 193 4.92 -9.93 -13.55
N GLU A 194 5.40 -11.14 -13.24
CA GLU A 194 5.20 -11.75 -11.92
C GLU A 194 5.81 -10.91 -10.79
N ALA A 195 7.04 -10.41 -10.99
CA ALA A 195 7.68 -9.50 -10.05
C ALA A 195 6.85 -8.21 -9.83
N LEU A 196 6.40 -7.57 -10.91
CA LEU A 196 5.58 -6.37 -10.83
C LEU A 196 4.22 -6.63 -10.15
N ILE A 197 3.60 -7.80 -10.37
CA ILE A 197 2.39 -8.22 -9.65
C ILE A 197 2.68 -8.35 -8.15
N LYS A 198 3.72 -9.09 -7.73
CA LYS A 198 4.07 -9.24 -6.31
C LYS A 198 4.30 -7.88 -5.62
N LEU A 199 4.96 -6.95 -6.31
CA LEU A 199 5.22 -5.58 -5.82
C LEU A 199 3.95 -4.74 -5.61
N ILE A 200 2.80 -5.05 -6.22
CA ILE A 200 1.53 -4.34 -5.96
C ILE A 200 1.19 -4.34 -4.46
N SER A 201 1.40 -5.48 -3.81
CA SER A 201 1.12 -5.66 -2.37
C SER A 201 2.10 -4.93 -1.45
N LEU A 202 3.24 -4.47 -1.97
CA LEU A 202 4.35 -3.89 -1.21
C LEU A 202 4.54 -2.39 -1.47
N GLN A 203 4.35 -1.94 -2.71
CA GLN A 203 4.60 -0.57 -3.18
C GLN A 203 3.33 0.14 -3.68
N GLY A 204 2.18 -0.56 -3.68
CA GLY A 204 0.92 -0.07 -4.23
C GLY A 204 0.87 -0.20 -5.77
N ILE A 205 -0.34 -0.29 -6.34
CA ILE A 205 -0.52 -0.65 -7.75
C ILE A 205 0.08 0.34 -8.76
N CYS A 206 0.09 1.64 -8.46
CA CYS A 206 0.44 2.67 -9.44
C CYS A 206 1.89 2.59 -9.94
N LYS A 207 2.83 2.21 -9.06
CA LYS A 207 4.27 2.14 -9.39
C LYS A 207 4.57 0.94 -10.32
N PRO A 208 4.16 -0.32 -10.02
CA PRO A 208 4.28 -1.42 -10.97
C PRO A 208 3.46 -1.24 -12.26
N LEU A 209 2.28 -0.61 -12.18
CA LEU A 209 1.43 -0.37 -13.36
C LEU A 209 2.11 0.58 -14.36
N ALA A 210 2.71 1.68 -13.88
CA ALA A 210 3.49 2.57 -14.74
C ALA A 210 4.71 1.86 -15.35
N ALA A 211 5.40 1.01 -14.58
CA ALA A 211 6.55 0.24 -15.03
C ALA A 211 6.19 -0.76 -16.16
N ILE A 212 5.12 -1.55 -16.01
CA ILE A 212 4.72 -2.51 -17.06
C ILE A 212 4.22 -1.80 -18.33
N TRP A 213 3.56 -0.64 -18.21
CA TRP A 213 3.19 0.16 -19.38
C TRP A 213 4.43 0.69 -20.13
N LYS A 214 5.47 1.15 -19.42
CA LYS A 214 6.72 1.57 -20.07
C LYS A 214 7.49 0.43 -20.72
N ILE A 215 7.41 -0.80 -20.19
CA ILE A 215 7.94 -1.98 -20.87
C ILE A 215 7.12 -2.31 -22.13
N ALA A 216 5.78 -2.27 -22.04
CA ALA A 216 4.88 -2.56 -23.16
C ALA A 216 5.00 -1.54 -24.33
N GLU A 217 5.40 -0.29 -24.06
CA GLU A 217 5.70 0.73 -25.09
C GLU A 217 6.88 0.35 -26.00
N ILE A 218 7.79 -0.50 -25.54
CA ILE A 218 9.02 -0.90 -26.26
C ILE A 218 9.09 -2.40 -26.60
N GLU A 219 8.08 -3.18 -26.18
CA GLU A 219 8.02 -4.62 -26.41
C GLU A 219 7.62 -4.94 -27.85
N ARG A 220 8.46 -5.72 -28.55
CA ARG A 220 8.17 -6.18 -29.92
C ARG A 220 7.03 -7.19 -29.93
N ASP A 221 6.31 -7.27 -31.05
CA ASP A 221 5.15 -8.16 -31.17
C ASP A 221 5.49 -9.65 -30.94
N GLU A 222 6.68 -10.11 -31.35
CA GLU A 222 7.12 -11.49 -31.08
C GLU A 222 7.55 -11.74 -29.62
N ASP A 223 7.81 -10.69 -28.85
CA ASP A 223 8.27 -10.79 -27.46
C ASP A 223 7.11 -10.86 -26.44
N LYS A 224 5.91 -10.43 -26.86
CA LYS A 224 4.69 -10.37 -26.06
C LYS A 224 4.21 -11.76 -25.64
N ASP A 225 4.30 -12.03 -24.34
CA ASP A 225 3.64 -13.19 -23.72
C ASP A 225 2.19 -12.84 -23.32
N TYR A 226 1.21 -13.47 -23.96
CA TYR A 226 -0.22 -13.27 -23.65
C TYR A 226 -0.75 -14.20 -22.53
N SER A 227 0.13 -14.91 -21.81
CA SER A 227 -0.30 -15.81 -20.73
C SER A 227 -0.79 -15.05 -19.49
N CYS A 228 -1.89 -15.53 -18.89
CA CYS A 228 -2.43 -14.99 -17.64
C CYS A 228 -2.20 -15.98 -16.49
N THR A 229 -1.42 -15.57 -15.50
CA THR A 229 -1.08 -16.40 -14.33
C THR A 229 -2.07 -16.22 -13.18
N ARG A 230 -3.06 -15.34 -13.38
CA ARG A 230 -3.99 -14.82 -12.36
C ARG A 230 -5.46 -15.08 -12.73
N GLU A 231 -5.69 -15.83 -13.81
CA GLU A 231 -7.03 -16.24 -14.23
C GLU A 231 -7.66 -17.16 -13.18
N GLY A 232 -8.91 -16.89 -12.82
CA GLY A 232 -9.63 -17.66 -11.79
C GLY A 232 -9.14 -17.48 -10.35
N TRP A 233 -8.18 -16.58 -10.07
CA TRP A 233 -7.69 -16.33 -8.72
C TRP A 233 -8.80 -15.98 -7.73
N GLN A 234 -8.82 -16.66 -6.58
CA GLN A 234 -9.74 -16.40 -5.47
C GLN A 234 -8.97 -16.41 -4.15
N ALA A 235 -9.29 -15.46 -3.26
CA ALA A 235 -8.86 -15.53 -1.86
C ALA A 235 -9.68 -16.64 -1.17
N GLY A 236 -9.04 -17.76 -0.88
CA GLY A 236 -9.68 -18.96 -0.32
C GLY A 236 -8.71 -19.88 0.42
N GLY A 237 -9.22 -21.03 0.87
CA GLY A 237 -8.49 -21.96 1.76
C GLY A 237 -7.09 -22.35 1.26
N GLU A 238 -6.97 -22.77 0.00
CA GLU A 238 -5.68 -23.19 -0.60
C GLU A 238 -4.67 -22.03 -0.66
N SER A 239 -5.10 -20.85 -1.12
CA SER A 239 -4.24 -19.65 -1.14
C SER A 239 -3.81 -19.24 0.27
N LEU A 240 -4.72 -19.32 1.26
CA LEU A 240 -4.43 -19.00 2.65
C LEU A 240 -3.45 -20.01 3.27
N GLU A 241 -3.62 -21.30 3.00
CA GLU A 241 -2.72 -22.36 3.48
C GLU A 241 -1.29 -22.16 2.95
N ARG A 242 -1.15 -21.99 1.63
CA ARG A 242 0.15 -21.67 0.99
C ARG A 242 0.75 -20.37 1.52
N GLY A 243 -0.08 -19.33 1.68
CA GLY A 243 0.31 -18.05 2.25
C GLY A 243 0.84 -18.16 3.69
N MET A 244 0.12 -18.89 4.54
CA MET A 244 0.50 -19.08 5.94
C MET A 244 1.68 -20.03 6.13
N SER A 245 1.89 -20.97 5.19
CA SER A 245 3.12 -21.77 5.13
C SER A 245 4.34 -20.88 4.88
N TRP A 246 4.31 -20.06 3.82
CA TRP A 246 5.39 -19.13 3.49
C TRP A 246 5.63 -18.09 4.60
N PHE A 247 4.55 -17.54 5.18
CA PHE A 247 4.62 -16.67 6.36
C PHE A 247 5.30 -17.39 7.55
N GLY A 248 5.01 -18.68 7.75
CA GLY A 248 5.66 -19.52 8.77
C GLY A 248 7.17 -19.63 8.57
N GLU A 249 7.65 -19.80 7.33
CA GLU A 249 9.07 -19.90 6.99
C GLU A 249 9.82 -18.58 7.22
N VAL A 250 9.22 -17.45 6.79
CA VAL A 250 9.79 -16.09 6.92
C VAL A 250 9.84 -15.65 8.39
N TYR A 251 8.76 -15.84 9.16
CA TYR A 251 8.65 -15.28 10.52
C TYR A 251 9.04 -16.26 11.65
N ARG A 252 8.88 -17.58 11.46
CA ARG A 252 9.17 -18.64 12.46
C ARG A 252 8.66 -18.27 13.87
N ARG A 253 9.56 -18.21 14.86
CA ARG A 253 9.28 -17.83 16.26
C ARG A 253 8.72 -16.41 16.46
N HIS A 254 8.76 -15.56 15.44
CA HIS A 254 8.15 -14.22 15.47
C HIS A 254 6.73 -14.19 14.89
N LYS A 255 6.20 -15.32 14.39
CA LYS A 255 4.86 -15.41 13.81
C LYS A 255 3.79 -14.93 14.80
N ASP A 256 3.79 -15.46 16.02
CA ASP A 256 2.72 -15.19 16.98
C ASP A 256 2.76 -13.76 17.56
N PRO A 257 3.94 -13.18 17.93
CA PRO A 257 4.04 -11.76 18.26
C PRO A 257 3.62 -10.80 17.13
N ILE A 258 3.72 -11.21 15.86
CA ILE A 258 3.22 -10.43 14.72
C ILE A 258 1.70 -10.59 14.59
N ASN A 259 1.17 -11.80 14.74
CA ASN A 259 -0.27 -12.05 14.77
C ASN A 259 -0.97 -11.20 15.86
N GLU A 260 -0.36 -11.11 17.04
CA GLU A 260 -0.86 -10.31 18.17
C GLU A 260 -1.00 -8.81 17.85
N ARG A 261 -0.11 -8.25 17.01
CA ARG A 261 -0.20 -6.85 16.56
C ARG A 261 -1.48 -6.58 15.78
N PHE A 262 -2.07 -7.60 15.14
CA PHE A 262 -3.32 -7.47 14.40
C PHE A 262 -4.59 -7.71 15.23
N ASN A 263 -4.50 -7.98 16.55
CA ASN A 263 -5.66 -8.25 17.40
C ASN A 263 -6.76 -7.17 17.34
N ALA A 264 -6.36 -5.89 17.22
CA ALA A 264 -7.25 -4.74 17.03
C ALA A 264 -7.41 -4.28 15.56
N HIS A 265 -6.71 -4.93 14.63
CA HIS A 265 -6.56 -4.51 13.23
C HIS A 265 -6.83 -5.68 12.29
N LYS A 266 -7.98 -6.34 12.47
CA LYS A 266 -8.34 -7.60 11.80
C LYS A 266 -8.38 -7.49 10.27
N ASP A 267 -8.76 -6.34 9.74
CA ASP A 267 -8.78 -6.10 8.29
C ASP A 267 -7.36 -6.12 7.70
N PHE A 268 -6.37 -5.57 8.42
CA PHE A 268 -4.97 -5.67 8.03
C PHE A 268 -4.46 -7.11 8.11
N ALA A 269 -4.81 -7.87 9.16
CA ALA A 269 -4.51 -9.30 9.21
C ALA A 269 -5.12 -10.04 8.00
N TRP A 270 -6.38 -9.78 7.67
CA TRP A 270 -7.05 -10.42 6.53
C TRP A 270 -6.33 -10.11 5.22
N VAL A 271 -5.98 -8.84 4.96
CA VAL A 271 -5.23 -8.43 3.76
C VAL A 271 -3.82 -9.04 3.74
N VAL A 272 -3.11 -9.06 4.86
CA VAL A 272 -1.76 -9.65 4.93
C VAL A 272 -1.81 -11.15 4.63
N TYR A 273 -2.69 -11.92 5.29
CA TYR A 273 -2.69 -13.38 5.13
C TYR A 273 -3.32 -13.84 3.81
N ASN A 274 -4.48 -13.29 3.42
CA ASN A 274 -5.19 -13.76 2.23
C ASN A 274 -4.66 -13.13 0.94
N ILE A 275 -4.36 -11.82 0.95
CA ILE A 275 -3.99 -11.08 -0.27
C ILE A 275 -2.48 -10.99 -0.42
N THR A 276 -1.75 -10.49 0.57
CA THR A 276 -0.29 -10.27 0.46
C THR A 276 0.42 -11.62 0.40
N TYR A 277 0.25 -12.48 1.40
CA TYR A 277 0.90 -13.79 1.43
C TYR A 277 0.17 -14.81 0.55
N GLY A 278 -1.15 -14.97 0.70
CA GLY A 278 -1.87 -16.06 0.04
C GLY A 278 -1.98 -15.97 -1.48
N LEU A 279 -2.25 -14.76 -2.00
CA LEU A 279 -2.26 -14.51 -3.44
C LEU A 279 -0.85 -14.12 -3.94
N HIS A 280 -0.30 -12.98 -3.50
CA HIS A 280 0.88 -12.40 -4.14
C HIS A 280 2.19 -13.16 -3.84
N LEU A 281 2.64 -13.17 -2.59
CA LEU A 281 4.00 -13.58 -2.27
C LEU A 281 4.20 -15.11 -2.39
N SER A 282 3.31 -15.92 -1.83
CA SER A 282 3.52 -17.38 -1.73
C SER A 282 3.32 -18.20 -3.01
N ASP A 283 2.84 -17.59 -4.10
CA ASP A 283 2.81 -18.25 -5.40
C ASP A 283 4.22 -18.30 -6.00
N HIS A 284 4.87 -19.46 -5.90
CA HIS A 284 6.24 -19.67 -6.37
C HIS A 284 6.32 -20.34 -7.75
N THR A 285 5.26 -20.29 -8.57
CA THR A 285 5.21 -20.99 -9.87
C THR A 285 6.10 -20.39 -10.98
N ILE A 286 6.49 -19.11 -10.87
CA ILE A 286 7.32 -18.40 -11.87
C ILE A 286 8.57 -17.75 -11.25
N LEU A 287 8.42 -17.21 -10.05
CA LEU A 287 9.51 -16.72 -9.20
C LEU A 287 9.56 -17.62 -7.98
N ASP A 288 10.69 -18.30 -7.75
CA ASP A 288 10.81 -19.20 -6.61
C ASP A 288 10.85 -18.45 -5.24
N ALA A 289 11.04 -19.19 -4.15
CA ALA A 289 11.10 -18.62 -2.80
C ALA A 289 12.27 -17.62 -2.61
N ILE A 290 13.40 -17.84 -3.29
CA ILE A 290 14.57 -16.96 -3.25
C ILE A 290 14.34 -15.74 -4.14
N ASP A 291 13.85 -15.92 -5.37
CA ASP A 291 13.41 -14.82 -6.25
C ASP A 291 12.42 -13.89 -5.53
N THR A 292 11.43 -14.49 -4.86
CA THR A 292 10.37 -13.79 -4.14
C THR A 292 10.89 -13.00 -2.94
N GLU A 293 11.79 -13.57 -2.13
CA GLU A 293 12.34 -12.85 -0.97
C GLU A 293 13.37 -11.78 -1.38
N ILE A 294 14.15 -11.99 -2.46
CA ILE A 294 14.99 -10.93 -3.06
C ILE A 294 14.11 -9.73 -3.43
N LEU A 295 13.03 -9.99 -4.16
CA LEU A 295 12.07 -8.97 -4.59
C LEU A 295 11.39 -8.27 -3.40
N THR A 296 10.92 -9.04 -2.42
CA THR A 296 10.19 -8.54 -1.25
C THR A 296 11.10 -7.71 -0.35
N MET A 297 12.27 -8.23 0.00
CA MET A 297 13.24 -7.55 0.86
C MET A 297 13.71 -6.24 0.24
N THR A 298 14.15 -6.27 -1.03
CA THR A 298 14.70 -5.08 -1.72
C THR A 298 13.60 -4.05 -2.03
N GLY A 299 12.42 -4.52 -2.42
CA GLY A 299 11.22 -3.70 -2.63
C GLY A 299 10.64 -3.07 -1.36
N ILE A 300 11.02 -3.54 -0.17
CA ILE A 300 10.72 -2.93 1.14
C ILE A 300 11.86 -2.02 1.61
N LEU A 301 13.12 -2.45 1.46
CA LEU A 301 14.31 -1.70 1.86
C LEU A 301 14.35 -0.30 1.23
N ILE A 302 14.05 -0.21 -0.07
CA ILE A 302 14.01 1.03 -0.84
C ILE A 302 12.99 2.06 -0.29
N GLN A 303 11.95 1.58 0.41
CA GLN A 303 10.91 2.43 1.02
C GLN A 303 11.31 2.97 2.39
N ASN A 304 12.51 2.64 2.88
CA ASN A 304 13.09 3.13 4.13
C ASN A 304 12.25 2.76 5.38
N GLN A 305 11.56 1.61 5.34
CA GLN A 305 10.65 1.13 6.38
C GLN A 305 11.34 0.21 7.40
N ILE A 306 11.48 0.66 8.64
CA ILE A 306 12.34 0.02 9.66
C ILE A 306 11.88 -1.40 10.01
N GLU A 307 10.64 -1.57 10.50
CA GLU A 307 10.16 -2.89 10.95
C GLU A 307 9.99 -3.89 9.80
N PRO A 308 9.36 -3.53 8.66
CA PRO A 308 9.26 -4.42 7.50
C PRO A 308 10.63 -4.86 6.96
N ALA A 309 11.61 -3.95 6.85
CA ALA A 309 12.96 -4.32 6.45
C ALA A 309 13.58 -5.29 7.45
N ALA A 310 13.47 -5.04 8.75
CA ALA A 310 13.97 -5.96 9.78
C ALA A 310 13.32 -7.36 9.67
N PHE A 311 12.04 -7.45 9.31
CA PHE A 311 11.36 -8.72 9.10
C PHE A 311 11.96 -9.52 7.94
N HIS A 312 12.14 -8.91 6.76
CA HIS A 312 12.64 -9.61 5.57
C HIS A 312 14.16 -9.81 5.57
N LEU A 313 14.94 -8.98 6.29
CA LEU A 313 16.34 -9.31 6.59
C LEU A 313 16.45 -10.62 7.40
N ARG A 314 15.55 -10.84 8.38
CA ARG A 314 15.45 -12.13 9.09
C ARG A 314 14.84 -13.23 8.21
N GLY A 315 13.87 -12.89 7.36
CA GLY A 315 13.23 -13.80 6.40
C GLY A 315 14.23 -14.44 5.46
N ALA A 316 14.96 -13.62 4.70
CA ALA A 316 16.08 -14.01 3.85
C ALA A 316 17.07 -14.94 4.56
N ARG A 317 17.49 -14.58 5.79
CA ARG A 317 18.40 -15.41 6.60
C ARG A 317 17.81 -16.77 6.95
N ARG A 318 16.51 -16.85 7.24
CA ARG A 318 15.80 -18.09 7.62
C ARG A 318 15.64 -19.05 6.46
N ILE A 319 15.34 -18.54 5.27
CA ILE A 319 15.19 -19.36 4.05
C ILE A 319 16.54 -19.78 3.43
N GLY A 320 17.66 -19.38 4.03
CA GLY A 320 19.00 -19.91 3.73
C GLY A 320 19.96 -18.94 3.04
N ILE A 321 19.52 -17.72 2.68
CA ILE A 321 20.39 -16.69 2.08
C ILE A 321 21.43 -16.28 3.12
N SER A 322 22.73 -16.30 2.79
CA SER A 322 23.79 -16.03 3.77
C SER A 322 23.79 -14.58 4.24
N ALA A 323 24.34 -14.31 5.44
CA ALA A 323 24.43 -12.94 5.95
C ALA A 323 25.25 -12.02 5.03
N ALA A 324 26.29 -12.54 4.37
CA ALA A 324 27.06 -11.78 3.39
C ALA A 324 26.21 -11.40 2.17
N ASP A 325 25.37 -12.31 1.67
CA ASP A 325 24.53 -12.07 0.50
C ASP A 325 23.37 -11.11 0.81
N VAL A 326 22.77 -11.23 2.00
CA VAL A 326 21.76 -10.26 2.50
C VAL A 326 22.36 -8.85 2.59
N GLU A 327 23.56 -8.72 3.18
CA GLU A 327 24.23 -7.41 3.30
C GLU A 327 24.62 -6.85 1.93
N ALA A 328 25.09 -7.69 1.00
CA ALA A 328 25.40 -7.28 -0.38
C ALA A 328 24.15 -6.77 -1.10
N MET A 329 23.01 -7.46 -1.01
CA MET A 329 21.74 -6.99 -1.55
C MET A 329 21.27 -5.67 -0.91
N HIS A 330 21.51 -5.46 0.39
CA HIS A 330 21.24 -4.19 1.06
C HIS A 330 22.09 -3.07 0.42
N VAL A 331 23.40 -3.26 0.27
CA VAL A 331 24.30 -2.28 -0.37
C VAL A 331 23.92 -1.99 -1.82
N LEU A 332 23.50 -3.00 -2.59
CA LEU A 332 23.02 -2.81 -3.96
C LEU A 332 21.69 -2.03 -3.98
N THR A 333 20.80 -2.26 -3.02
CA THR A 333 19.57 -1.47 -2.86
C THR A 333 19.89 0.00 -2.53
N GLU A 334 20.87 0.28 -1.66
CA GLU A 334 21.35 1.65 -1.37
C GLU A 334 21.98 2.32 -2.61
N LYS A 335 22.66 1.55 -3.45
CA LYS A 335 23.22 2.02 -4.73
C LYS A 335 22.12 2.47 -5.69
N VAL A 336 21.04 1.69 -5.83
CA VAL A 336 19.87 2.10 -6.63
C VAL A 336 19.12 3.26 -5.97
N ALA A 337 18.97 3.27 -4.65
CA ALA A 337 18.35 4.39 -3.92
C ALA A 337 19.06 5.71 -4.22
N LYS A 338 20.40 5.73 -4.15
CA LYS A 338 21.23 6.90 -4.51
C LYS A 338 21.08 7.30 -5.98
N PHE A 339 20.97 6.32 -6.89
CA PHE A 339 20.70 6.59 -8.31
C PHE A 339 19.33 7.25 -8.52
N CYS A 340 18.27 6.66 -7.96
CA CYS A 340 16.89 7.18 -7.99
C CYS A 340 16.66 8.43 -7.11
N ARG A 341 17.67 8.88 -6.35
CA ARG A 341 17.59 10.00 -5.38
C ARG A 341 16.59 9.74 -4.23
N VAL A 342 16.31 8.48 -3.94
CA VAL A 342 15.47 8.01 -2.84
C VAL A 342 16.28 7.94 -1.55
N ARG A 343 15.72 8.40 -0.44
CA ARG A 343 16.36 8.36 0.89
C ARG A 343 16.17 6.99 1.54
N MET A 344 17.28 6.30 1.81
CA MET A 344 17.32 5.01 2.49
C MET A 344 18.41 5.04 3.59
N ASP A 345 18.01 5.31 4.83
CA ASP A 345 18.92 5.64 5.94
C ASP A 345 18.45 5.21 7.34
N LYS A 346 17.29 4.52 7.43
CA LYS A 346 16.68 4.05 8.68
C LYS A 346 16.63 2.53 8.79
N THR A 347 16.92 1.81 7.71
CA THR A 347 16.82 0.35 7.66
C THR A 347 17.99 -0.29 8.43
N PRO A 348 17.73 -1.29 9.29
CA PRO A 348 18.79 -1.97 10.02
C PRO A 348 19.67 -2.79 9.08
N ARG A 349 20.96 -2.97 9.40
CA ARG A 349 21.86 -3.88 8.68
C ARG A 349 21.66 -5.33 9.17
N VAL A 350 21.99 -6.33 8.35
CA VAL A 350 21.77 -7.74 8.73
C VAL A 350 22.48 -8.10 10.04
N ALA A 351 23.70 -7.60 10.25
CA ALA A 351 24.49 -7.84 11.46
C ALA A 351 23.77 -7.38 12.75
N SER A 352 22.90 -6.37 12.69
CA SER A 352 22.14 -5.89 13.85
C SER A 352 20.94 -6.78 14.21
N ILE A 353 20.47 -7.64 13.30
CA ILE A 353 19.32 -8.54 13.50
C ILE A 353 19.70 -10.03 13.57
N GLU A 354 20.96 -10.40 13.30
CA GLU A 354 21.40 -11.80 13.17
C GLU A 354 21.12 -12.63 14.44
N HIS A 355 21.18 -12.03 15.63
CA HIS A 355 20.85 -12.65 16.91
C HIS A 355 19.37 -13.11 17.04
N GLN A 356 18.51 -12.73 16.09
CA GLN A 356 17.07 -13.01 16.07
C GLN A 356 16.65 -14.00 14.98
N VAL A 357 17.57 -14.41 14.10
CA VAL A 357 17.29 -15.33 12.97
C VAL A 357 16.70 -16.64 13.47
#